data_AF-A0A3P7N2N7-F1
#
_entry.id   AF-A0A3P7N2N7-F1
#
_cell.length_a   1.000
_cell.length_b   1.000
_cell.length_c   1.000
_cell.angle_alpha   90.00
_cell.angle_beta   90.00
_cell.angle_gamma   90.00
#
_symmetry.space_group_name_H-M   'P 1'
#
loop_
_entity.id
_entity.type
_entity.pdbx_description
1 polymer ?
#
loop_
_entity_poly.entity_id
_entity_poly.type
_entity_poly.pdbx_seq_one_letter_code
_entity_poly.pdbx_strand_id
1 'polypeptide(L)'
;MGHFDWLRTKVKCLSARLRYHALSPLLLLLLLLLLLLFMIQQRCNAGTVSTMLSPYQETFYDEILLKDVCPDLSQIQKESALVDLTLKTQGGLPIKVHRVVFAARLPKLQDFICSSTDSTLDWSRFPQSSVEALTEYVYTGRLEVSTRTVQPIYLLAASVELEHVRRWCGQFMIQR
;
A
#
# COMPACT_ATOMS: atom_id res chain seq x y z
N MET A 1 22.88 -12.12 -13.19
CA MET A 1 23.50 -12.30 -14.52
C MET A 1 22.94 -11.22 -15.45
N GLY A 2 23.79 -10.37 -16.04
CA GLY A 2 23.37 -9.63 -17.25
C GLY A 2 23.19 -8.10 -17.24
N HIS A 3 23.83 -7.31 -16.36
CA HIS A 3 23.83 -5.83 -16.54
C HIS A 3 25.11 -5.10 -16.05
N PHE A 4 26.23 -5.82 -15.93
CA PHE A 4 27.53 -5.25 -15.51
C PHE A 4 28.71 -5.60 -16.45
N ASP A 5 28.43 -6.17 -17.62
CA ASP A 5 29.44 -6.53 -18.63
C ASP A 5 29.58 -5.52 -19.79
N TRP A 6 28.69 -4.53 -19.89
CA TRP A 6 28.78 -3.51 -20.95
C TRP A 6 29.82 -2.43 -20.65
N LEU A 7 30.03 -2.07 -19.39
CA LEU A 7 31.00 -1.01 -19.00
C LEU A 7 32.45 -1.51 -18.94
N ARG A 8 32.69 -2.81 -18.77
CA ARG A 8 34.04 -3.39 -18.70
C ARG A 8 34.70 -3.56 -20.09
N THR A 9 33.89 -3.58 -21.14
CA THR A 9 34.34 -3.77 -22.54
C THR A 9 34.68 -2.45 -23.23
N LYS A 10 34.19 -1.30 -22.73
CA LYS A 10 34.58 0.03 -23.26
C LYS A 10 35.87 0.61 -22.66
N VAL A 11 36.33 0.15 -21.51
CA VAL A 11 37.61 0.60 -20.92
C VAL A 11 38.82 -0.10 -21.55
N LYS A 12 38.65 -1.31 -22.10
CA LYS A 12 39.72 -2.04 -22.80
C LYS A 12 39.90 -1.66 -24.29
N CYS A 13 39.06 -0.79 -24.83
CA CYS A 13 39.20 -0.25 -26.20
C CYS A 13 39.81 1.15 -26.27
N LEU A 14 40.26 1.71 -25.15
CA LEU A 14 41.03 2.97 -25.10
C LEU A 14 42.51 2.74 -24.71
N SER A 15 43.02 1.53 -24.90
CA SER A 15 44.44 1.20 -24.80
C SER A 15 45.09 0.88 -26.15
N ALA A 16 44.44 1.23 -27.27
CA ALA A 16 44.99 1.06 -28.60
C ALA A 16 44.99 2.40 -29.35
N ARG A 17 46.20 2.85 -29.72
CA ARG A 17 46.53 4.07 -30.47
C ARG A 17 46.49 5.39 -29.69
N LEU A 18 47.42 5.53 -28.75
CA LEU A 18 48.20 6.77 -28.64
C LEU A 18 49.68 6.40 -28.78
N ARG A 19 50.24 6.66 -29.97
CA ARG A 19 51.68 6.67 -30.17
C ARG A 19 52.23 7.80 -29.30
N TYR A 20 52.89 7.45 -28.20
CA TYR A 20 53.73 8.37 -27.44
C TYR A 20 54.95 8.73 -28.30
N HIS A 21 54.77 9.62 -29.27
CA HIS A 21 55.87 10.49 -29.67
C HIS A 21 56.02 11.55 -28.59
N ALA A 22 57.26 11.80 -28.18
CA ALA A 22 57.67 12.68 -27.08
C ALA A 22 56.85 13.99 -27.06
N LEU A 23 55.80 14.01 -26.24
CA LEU A 23 55.18 15.25 -25.81
C LEU A 23 56.26 15.97 -25.01
N SER A 24 56.64 17.17 -25.44
CA SER A 24 57.65 17.95 -24.74
C SER A 24 57.24 18.09 -23.26
N PRO A 25 58.20 18.14 -22.32
CA PRO A 25 57.89 18.30 -20.89
C PRO A 25 57.00 19.54 -20.63
N LEU A 26 57.06 20.55 -21.51
CA LEU A 26 56.17 21.72 -21.51
C LEU A 26 54.70 21.36 -21.74
N LEU A 27 54.38 20.41 -22.62
CA LEU A 27 52.99 20.03 -22.89
C LEU A 27 52.39 19.21 -21.73
N LEU A 28 53.21 18.41 -21.06
CA LEU A 28 52.81 17.68 -19.85
C LEU A 28 52.56 18.65 -18.67
N LEU A 29 53.41 19.67 -18.52
CA LEU A 29 53.23 20.72 -17.51
C LEU A 29 51.95 21.52 -17.77
N LEU A 30 51.65 21.83 -19.04
CA LEU A 30 50.42 22.52 -19.44
C LEU A 30 49.17 21.69 -19.13
N LEU A 31 49.20 20.38 -19.42
CA LEU A 31 48.10 19.47 -19.08
C LEU A 31 47.88 19.36 -17.57
N LEU A 32 48.96 19.28 -16.78
CA LEU A 32 48.86 19.28 -15.31
C LEU A 32 48.32 20.60 -14.76
N LEU A 33 48.72 21.74 -15.31
CA LEU A 33 48.19 23.06 -14.97
C LEU A 33 46.70 23.17 -15.31
N LEU A 34 46.28 22.68 -16.48
CA LEU A 34 44.87 22.67 -16.89
C LEU A 34 44.03 21.76 -15.99
N LEU A 35 44.55 20.59 -15.60
CA LEU A 35 43.88 19.70 -14.64
C LEU A 35 43.81 20.32 -13.25
N LEU A 36 44.86 20.98 -12.77
CA LEU A 36 44.86 21.71 -11.50
C LEU A 36 43.87 22.86 -11.53
N LEU A 37 43.84 23.66 -12.60
CA LEU A 37 42.87 24.73 -12.79
C LEU A 37 41.43 24.19 -12.85
N PHE A 38 41.22 23.05 -13.52
CA PHE A 38 39.91 22.38 -13.54
C PHE A 38 39.50 21.88 -12.16
N MET A 39 40.42 21.29 -11.38
CA MET A 39 40.15 20.84 -10.01
C MET A 39 39.92 22.01 -9.04
N ILE A 40 40.61 23.15 -9.24
CA ILE A 40 40.38 24.40 -8.51
C ILE A 40 39.00 24.96 -8.87
N GLN A 41 38.62 24.96 -10.15
CA GLN A 41 37.31 25.40 -10.61
C GLN A 41 36.18 24.52 -10.05
N GLN A 42 36.39 23.20 -9.98
CA GLN A 42 35.46 22.26 -9.35
C GLN A 42 35.32 22.52 -7.83
N ARG A 43 36.41 22.91 -7.14
CA ARG A 43 36.37 23.34 -5.73
C ARG A 43 35.64 24.67 -5.54
N CYS A 44 35.82 25.64 -6.42
CA CYS A 44 35.13 26.93 -6.35
C CYS A 44 33.62 26.79 -6.61
N ASN A 45 33.20 25.86 -7.46
CA ASN A 45 31.80 25.63 -7.78
C ASN A 45 31.02 24.86 -6.68
N ALA A 46 31.72 24.27 -5.71
CA ALA A 46 31.12 23.65 -4.52
C ALA A 46 30.77 24.68 -3.42
N GLY A 47 31.12 25.95 -3.62
CA GLY A 47 30.90 27.04 -2.66
C GLY A 47 29.59 27.82 -2.84
N THR A 48 28.78 27.51 -3.87
CA THR A 48 27.45 28.11 -4.00
C THR A 48 26.49 27.31 -3.11
N VAL A 49 26.40 27.73 -1.85
CA VAL A 49 25.26 27.38 -1.00
C VAL A 49 24.03 27.96 -1.69
N SER A 50 23.39 27.16 -2.53
CA SER A 50 22.00 27.38 -2.89
C SER A 50 21.24 27.34 -1.58
N THR A 51 20.91 28.51 -1.06
CA THR A 51 19.95 28.68 0.03
C THR A 51 18.63 28.14 -0.51
N MET A 52 18.42 26.83 -0.31
CA MET A 52 17.14 26.19 -0.55
C MET A 52 16.18 26.80 0.46
N LEU A 53 15.48 27.86 0.06
CA LEU A 53 14.25 28.26 0.71
C LEU A 53 13.26 27.10 0.47
N SER A 54 13.31 26.11 1.37
CA SER A 54 12.27 25.10 1.43
C SER A 54 10.95 25.84 1.58
N PRO A 55 9.94 25.56 0.74
CA PRO A 55 8.63 26.18 0.92
C PRO A 55 8.16 25.91 2.36
N TYR A 56 7.69 26.94 3.04
CA TYR A 56 7.03 26.76 4.34
C TYR A 56 5.80 25.87 4.11
N GLN A 57 5.73 24.77 4.86
CA GLN A 57 4.66 23.79 4.79
C GLN A 57 4.14 23.57 6.21
N GLU A 58 2.81 23.62 6.36
CA GLU A 58 2.11 23.31 7.60
C GLU A 58 1.04 22.27 7.29
N THR A 59 0.89 21.27 8.17
CA THR A 59 -0.13 20.22 8.04
C THR A 59 -1.15 20.38 9.15
N PHE A 60 -2.41 20.57 8.77
CA PHE A 60 -3.54 20.53 9.69
C PHE A 60 -4.02 19.09 9.86
N TYR A 61 -4.31 18.71 11.10
CA TYR A 61 -4.97 17.45 11.43
C TYR A 61 -6.27 17.79 12.13
N ASP A 62 -7.38 17.25 11.61
CA ASP A 62 -8.67 17.39 12.26
C ASP A 62 -8.67 16.65 13.61
N GLU A 63 -9.44 17.15 14.56
CA GLU A 63 -9.68 16.48 15.84
C GLU A 63 -10.57 15.25 15.66
N ILE A 64 -11.48 15.30 14.68
CA ILE A 64 -12.39 14.19 14.37
C ILE A 64 -11.71 13.26 13.37
N LEU A 65 -11.26 12.10 13.86
CA LEU A 65 -10.65 11.10 13.00
C LEU A 65 -11.72 10.21 12.36
N LEU A 66 -11.45 9.69 11.17
CA LEU A 66 -12.39 8.82 10.45
C LEU A 66 -12.88 7.62 11.28
N LYS A 67 -12.03 7.07 12.17
CA LYS A 67 -12.39 5.97 13.08
C LYS A 67 -13.55 6.34 14.02
N ASP A 68 -13.69 7.63 14.35
CA ASP A 68 -14.69 8.12 15.29
C ASP A 68 -16.06 8.31 14.59
N VAL A 69 -16.07 8.39 13.26
CA VAL A 69 -17.28 8.48 12.41
C VAL A 69 -17.77 7.08 11.94
N CYS A 70 -17.00 6.02 12.18
CA CYS A 70 -17.38 4.65 11.87
C CYS A 70 -18.76 4.21 12.42
N PRO A 71 -19.15 4.59 13.65
CA PRO A 71 -20.51 4.34 14.17
C PRO A 71 -21.60 5.00 13.32
N ASP A 72 -21.38 6.24 12.87
CA ASP A 72 -22.34 6.96 12.02
C ASP A 72 -22.49 6.28 10.66
N LEU A 73 -21.38 5.81 10.07
CA LEU A 73 -21.41 5.01 8.83
C LEU A 73 -22.18 3.69 9.01
N SER A 74 -22.07 3.05 10.17
CA SER A 74 -22.86 1.87 10.52
C SER A 74 -24.34 2.20 10.63
N GLN A 75 -24.69 3.35 11.21
CA GLN A 75 -26.07 3.81 11.34
C GLN A 75 -26.70 4.09 9.97
N ILE A 76 -26.00 4.82 9.10
CA ILE A 76 -26.43 5.07 7.71
C ILE A 76 -26.68 3.75 6.96
N GLN A 77 -25.79 2.76 7.16
CA GLN A 77 -25.96 1.43 6.57
C GLN A 77 -27.21 0.70 7.10
N LYS A 78 -27.46 0.75 8.42
CA LYS A 78 -28.65 0.14 9.05
C LYS A 78 -29.96 0.77 8.56
N GLU A 79 -29.92 2.06 8.25
CA GLU A 79 -31.03 2.80 7.61
C GLU A 79 -31.17 2.47 6.11
N SER A 80 -30.30 1.63 5.55
CA SER A 80 -30.24 1.31 4.12
C SER A 80 -30.08 2.54 3.23
N ALA A 81 -29.50 3.61 3.76
CA ALA A 81 -29.19 4.82 3.00
C ALA A 81 -27.83 4.66 2.30
N LEU A 82 -27.72 5.16 1.06
CA LEU A 82 -26.49 5.17 0.25
C LEU A 82 -25.82 3.81 -0.02
N VAL A 83 -26.52 2.71 0.27
CA VAL A 83 -26.04 1.34 0.04
C VAL A 83 -26.10 0.95 -1.44
N ASP A 84 -25.03 0.31 -1.92
CA ASP A 84 -24.79 -0.01 -3.33
C ASP A 84 -24.20 -1.43 -3.54
N LEU A 85 -24.08 -2.21 -2.46
CA LEU A 85 -23.72 -3.64 -2.47
C LEU A 85 -24.73 -4.45 -1.65
N THR A 86 -25.01 -5.66 -2.10
CA THR A 86 -25.91 -6.60 -1.42
C THR A 86 -25.17 -7.87 -1.07
N LEU A 87 -25.29 -8.34 0.17
CA LEU A 87 -24.75 -9.62 0.63
C LEU A 87 -25.89 -10.63 0.65
N LYS A 88 -25.77 -11.71 -0.14
CA LYS A 88 -26.69 -12.85 -0.05
C LYS A 88 -26.22 -13.76 1.08
N THR A 89 -27.13 -14.13 1.98
CA THR A 89 -26.82 -14.98 3.15
C THR A 89 -27.63 -16.27 3.13
N GLN A 90 -27.25 -17.24 3.97
CA GLN A 90 -27.97 -18.51 4.07
C GLN A 90 -29.36 -18.31 4.70
N GLY A 91 -30.41 -18.62 3.94
CA GLY A 91 -31.80 -18.68 4.43
C GLY A 91 -32.34 -17.35 4.99
N GLY A 92 -31.67 -16.24 4.69
CA GLY A 92 -31.87 -14.95 5.31
C GLY A 92 -32.22 -13.84 4.32
N LEU A 93 -32.55 -12.67 4.86
CA LEU A 93 -32.76 -11.48 4.04
C LEU A 93 -31.41 -10.93 3.57
N PRO A 94 -31.32 -10.44 2.32
CA PRO A 94 -30.10 -9.82 1.83
C PRO A 94 -29.70 -8.60 2.67
N ILE A 95 -28.42 -8.49 3.00
CA ILE A 95 -27.89 -7.36 3.78
C ILE A 95 -27.35 -6.32 2.81
N LYS A 96 -27.87 -5.09 2.86
CA LYS A 96 -27.39 -3.99 2.03
C LYS A 96 -26.25 -3.25 2.72
N VAL A 97 -25.17 -2.98 2.00
CA VAL A 97 -23.94 -2.36 2.52
C VAL A 97 -23.33 -1.40 1.50
N HIS A 98 -22.33 -0.64 1.93
CA HIS A 98 -21.59 0.30 1.09
C HIS A 98 -20.36 -0.39 0.48
N ARG A 99 -20.25 -0.41 -0.85
CA ARG A 99 -19.14 -0.96 -1.64
C ARG A 99 -17.80 -0.40 -1.17
N VAL A 100 -17.73 0.92 -1.00
CA VAL A 100 -16.49 1.61 -0.62
C VAL A 100 -15.96 1.13 0.73
N VAL A 101 -16.85 0.92 1.72
CA VAL A 101 -16.45 0.46 3.06
C VAL A 101 -15.96 -0.99 2.98
N PHE A 102 -16.66 -1.86 2.26
CA PHE A 102 -16.27 -3.26 2.09
C PHE A 102 -14.94 -3.38 1.33
N ALA A 103 -14.77 -2.64 0.23
CA ALA A 103 -13.53 -2.64 -0.55
C ALA A 103 -12.33 -2.17 0.27
N ALA A 104 -12.50 -1.14 1.12
CA ALA A 104 -11.44 -0.63 1.97
C ALA A 104 -11.06 -1.57 3.12
N ARG A 105 -12.03 -2.32 3.67
CA ARG A 105 -11.85 -3.14 4.88
C ARG A 105 -11.60 -4.62 4.59
N LEU A 106 -11.90 -5.08 3.38
CA LEU A 106 -11.70 -6.45 2.91
C LEU A 106 -10.78 -6.43 1.67
N PRO A 107 -9.44 -6.26 1.85
CA PRO A 107 -8.52 -6.07 0.74
C PRO A 107 -8.60 -7.16 -0.33
N LYS A 108 -8.86 -8.40 0.08
CA LYS A 108 -9.01 -9.54 -0.84
C LYS A 108 -10.17 -9.40 -1.82
N LEU A 109 -11.21 -8.67 -1.43
CA LEU A 109 -12.37 -8.40 -2.24
C LEU A 109 -12.29 -7.05 -2.95
N GLN A 110 -11.26 -6.24 -2.69
CA GLN A 110 -11.15 -4.89 -3.25
C GLN A 110 -11.22 -4.91 -4.77
N ASP A 111 -10.36 -5.69 -5.44
CA ASP A 111 -10.33 -5.75 -6.90
C ASP A 111 -11.66 -6.26 -7.46
N PHE A 112 -12.24 -7.28 -6.84
CA PHE A 112 -13.54 -7.82 -7.24
C PHE A 112 -14.64 -6.75 -7.09
N ILE A 113 -14.71 -6.05 -5.96
CA ILE A 113 -15.74 -5.04 -5.68
C ILE A 113 -15.54 -3.81 -6.58
N CYS A 114 -14.30 -3.42 -6.89
CA CYS A 114 -14.00 -2.24 -7.70
C CYS A 114 -14.22 -2.49 -9.19
N SER A 115 -13.91 -3.68 -9.70
CA SER A 115 -14.03 -4.01 -11.12
C SER A 115 -15.41 -4.57 -11.51
N SER A 116 -16.16 -5.12 -10.56
CA SER A 116 -17.43 -5.77 -10.87
C SER A 116 -18.57 -4.76 -11.09
N THR A 117 -19.39 -5.02 -12.11
CA THR A 117 -20.71 -4.38 -12.25
C THR A 117 -21.74 -5.00 -11.32
N ASP A 118 -21.45 -6.19 -10.77
CA ASP A 118 -22.36 -6.90 -9.89
C ASP A 118 -22.41 -6.22 -8.52
N SER A 119 -23.61 -5.82 -8.13
CA SER A 119 -23.91 -5.26 -6.82
C SER A 119 -24.17 -6.36 -5.77
N THR A 120 -23.65 -7.58 -5.96
CA THR A 120 -23.94 -8.71 -5.07
C THR A 120 -22.69 -9.53 -4.72
N LEU A 121 -22.48 -9.78 -3.42
CA LEU A 121 -21.59 -10.82 -2.91
C LEU A 121 -22.39 -12.04 -2.46
N ASP A 122 -22.03 -13.20 -3.01
CA ASP A 122 -22.67 -14.46 -2.65
C ASP A 122 -22.00 -15.13 -1.45
N TRP A 123 -22.62 -14.95 -0.29
CA TRP A 123 -22.29 -15.60 0.98
C TRP A 123 -23.42 -16.51 1.45
N SER A 124 -24.20 -17.07 0.52
CA SER A 124 -25.35 -17.95 0.80
C SER A 124 -24.99 -19.23 1.56
N ARG A 125 -23.70 -19.59 1.66
CA ARG A 125 -23.19 -20.68 2.49
C ARG A 125 -23.02 -20.32 3.97
N PHE A 126 -23.15 -19.05 4.35
CA PHE A 126 -22.92 -18.58 5.72
C PHE A 126 -24.23 -18.12 6.37
N PRO A 127 -24.49 -18.48 7.65
CA PRO A 127 -25.64 -18.00 8.39
C PRO A 127 -25.71 -16.47 8.43
N GLN A 128 -26.92 -15.92 8.30
CA GLN A 128 -27.13 -14.46 8.31
C GLN A 128 -26.47 -13.79 9.53
N SER A 129 -26.63 -14.36 10.73
CA SER A 129 -26.06 -13.80 11.97
C SER A 129 -24.53 -13.69 11.96
N SER A 130 -23.84 -14.61 11.28
CA SER A 130 -22.39 -14.55 11.12
C SER A 130 -21.96 -13.48 10.12
N VAL A 131 -22.74 -13.28 9.07
CA VAL A 131 -22.50 -12.21 8.10
C VAL A 131 -22.79 -10.85 8.72
N GLU A 132 -23.84 -10.71 9.51
CA GLU A 132 -24.17 -9.48 10.26
C GLU A 132 -23.05 -9.12 11.24
N ALA A 133 -22.56 -10.08 12.01
CA ALA A 133 -21.45 -9.86 12.96
C ALA A 133 -20.17 -9.39 12.25
N LEU A 134 -19.83 -9.99 11.10
CA LEU A 134 -18.67 -9.54 10.32
C LEU A 134 -18.93 -8.17 9.67
N THR A 135 -20.17 -7.88 9.25
CA THR A 135 -20.55 -6.57 8.70
C THR A 135 -20.39 -5.47 9.76
N GLU A 136 -20.86 -5.69 10.98
CA GLU A 136 -20.64 -4.75 12.10
C GLU A 136 -19.14 -4.52 12.35
N TYR A 137 -18.33 -5.58 12.30
CA TYR A 137 -16.87 -5.49 12.41
C TYR A 137 -16.24 -4.68 11.25
N VAL A 138 -16.73 -4.85 10.03
CA VAL A 138 -16.26 -4.10 8.86
C VAL A 138 -16.46 -2.60 9.07
N TYR A 139 -17.63 -2.19 9.56
CA TYR A 139 -17.95 -0.78 9.82
C TYR A 139 -17.25 -0.21 11.05
N THR A 140 -17.27 -0.94 12.17
CA THR A 140 -16.94 -0.37 13.50
C THR A 140 -15.63 -0.89 14.08
N GLY A 141 -15.08 -1.98 13.53
CA GLY A 141 -13.97 -2.72 14.12
C GLY A 141 -14.36 -3.60 15.31
N ARG A 142 -15.61 -3.57 15.78
CA ARG A 142 -16.12 -4.41 16.88
C ARG A 142 -16.66 -5.73 16.33
N LEU A 143 -16.17 -6.86 16.84
CA LEU A 143 -16.67 -8.19 16.49
C LEU A 143 -17.23 -8.89 17.73
N GLU A 144 -18.51 -9.25 17.67
CA GLU A 144 -19.17 -10.05 18.70
C GLU A 144 -19.35 -11.48 18.22
N VAL A 145 -18.87 -12.45 19.01
CA VAL A 145 -18.99 -13.88 18.71
C VAL A 145 -19.58 -14.64 19.89
N SER A 146 -20.28 -15.72 19.56
CA SER A 146 -20.80 -16.70 20.50
C SER A 146 -20.31 -18.09 20.10
N THR A 147 -20.51 -19.08 20.97
CA THR A 147 -20.23 -20.50 20.65
C THR A 147 -20.99 -20.98 19.41
N ARG A 148 -22.13 -20.35 19.08
CA ARG A 148 -22.94 -20.68 17.89
C ARG A 148 -22.43 -20.00 16.62
N THR A 149 -21.84 -18.80 16.73
CA THR A 149 -21.46 -17.98 15.57
C THR A 149 -19.97 -18.01 15.24
N VAL A 150 -19.12 -18.44 16.19
CA VAL A 150 -17.66 -18.38 16.03
C VAL A 150 -17.14 -19.25 14.86
N GLN A 151 -17.63 -20.48 14.70
CA GLN A 151 -17.15 -21.36 13.64
C GLN A 151 -17.52 -20.84 12.24
N PRO A 152 -18.77 -20.43 11.95
CA PRO A 152 -19.07 -19.83 10.65
C PRO A 152 -18.33 -18.51 10.42
N ILE A 153 -18.13 -17.67 11.45
CA ILE A 153 -17.33 -16.42 11.32
C ILE A 153 -15.87 -16.75 11.02
N TYR A 154 -15.29 -17.77 11.66
CA TYR A 154 -13.94 -18.27 11.37
C TYR A 154 -13.78 -18.64 9.88
N LEU A 155 -14.74 -19.41 9.35
CA LEU A 155 -14.73 -19.84 7.94
C LEU A 155 -14.97 -18.66 6.98
N LEU A 156 -15.87 -17.74 7.32
CA LEU A 156 -16.12 -16.55 6.53
C LEU A 156 -14.87 -15.66 6.48
N ALA A 157 -14.24 -15.38 7.63
CA ALA A 157 -13.00 -14.61 7.72
C ALA A 157 -11.87 -15.23 6.90
N ALA A 158 -11.75 -16.56 6.91
CA ALA A 158 -10.80 -17.28 6.05
C ALA A 158 -11.09 -17.06 4.56
N SER A 159 -12.36 -17.09 4.15
CA SER A 159 -12.74 -16.92 2.73
C SER A 159 -12.47 -15.51 2.18
N VAL A 160 -12.29 -14.52 3.06
CA VAL A 160 -11.97 -13.13 2.71
C VAL A 160 -10.57 -12.69 3.20
N GLU A 161 -9.73 -13.65 3.61
CA GLU A 161 -8.36 -13.44 4.10
C GLU A 161 -8.22 -12.43 5.25
N LEU A 162 -9.21 -12.37 6.15
CA LEU A 162 -9.13 -11.62 7.40
C LEU A 162 -8.41 -12.43 8.48
N GLU A 163 -7.10 -12.59 8.32
CA GLU A 163 -6.27 -13.49 9.14
C GLU A 163 -6.27 -13.18 10.64
N HIS A 164 -6.33 -11.90 11.02
CA HIS A 164 -6.41 -11.52 12.43
C HIS A 164 -7.74 -11.92 13.07
N VAL A 165 -8.87 -11.73 12.36
CA VAL A 165 -10.19 -12.19 12.80
C VAL A 165 -10.22 -13.72 12.87
N ARG A 166 -9.71 -14.39 11.84
CA ARG A 166 -9.63 -15.86 11.78
C ARG A 166 -8.83 -16.42 12.96
N ARG A 167 -7.65 -15.88 13.23
CA ARG A 167 -6.80 -16.30 14.36
C ARG A 167 -7.51 -16.10 15.70
N TRP A 168 -8.14 -14.94 15.89
CA TRP A 168 -8.86 -14.63 17.13
C TRP A 168 -10.06 -15.56 17.36
N CYS A 169 -10.86 -15.84 16.31
CA CYS A 169 -11.94 -16.83 16.38
C CYS A 169 -11.41 -18.24 16.71
N GLY A 170 -10.26 -18.63 16.13
CA GLY A 170 -9.60 -19.89 16.44
C GLY A 170 -9.20 -20.01 17.92
N GLN A 171 -8.66 -18.93 18.50
CA GLN A 171 -8.33 -18.87 19.92
C GLN A 171 -9.58 -18.97 20.80
N PHE A 172 -10.67 -18.27 20.44
CA PHE A 172 -11.94 -18.37 21.16
C PHE A 172 -12.45 -19.81 21.21
N MET A 173 -12.37 -20.56 20.10
CA MET A 173 -12.82 -21.97 20.03
C MET A 173 -11.93 -22.93 20.83
N ILE A 174 -10.64 -22.64 21.02
CA ILE A 174 -9.75 -23.48 21.85
C ILE A 174 -10.02 -23.26 23.34
N GLN A 175 -10.43 -22.04 23.71
CA GLN A 175 -10.58 -21.62 25.10
C GLN A 175 -11.97 -21.89 25.70
N ARG A 176 -12.96 -22.32 24.90
CA ARG A 176 -14.37 -22.46 25.29
C ARG A 176 -14.95 -23.76 24.75
#